data_AF-A0A6J7KZ93-F1
#
_entry.id   AF-A0A6J7KZ93-F1
#
_cell.length_a   1.000
_cell.length_b   1.000
_cell.length_c   1.000
_cell.angle_alpha   90.00
_cell.angle_beta   90.00
_cell.angle_gamma   90.00
#
_symmetry.space_group_name_H-M   'P 1'
#
loop_
_entity.id
_entity.type
_entity.pdbx_description
1 polymer ?
#
loop_
_entity_poly.entity_id
_entity_poly.type
_entity_poly.pdbx_seq_one_letter_code
_entity_poly.pdbx_strand_id
1 'polypeptide(L)'
;MPLELQPFALASTLERLPGAALRDAPPTADGGVLADLPVALDDPAAVAARLDATPGVVDHGLFAPDVVRELLVAHGDRVEHRRR
;
A
#
# COMPACT_ATOMS: atom_id res chain seq x y z
N MET A 1 5.64 2.29 1.97
CA MET A 1 4.42 1.61 1.47
C MET A 1 3.25 2.04 2.33
N PRO A 2 2.25 2.73 1.76
CA PRO A 2 1.02 3.05 2.50
C PRO A 2 0.28 1.75 2.85
N LEU A 3 -0.18 1.65 4.09
CA LEU A 3 -1.02 0.59 4.61
C LEU A 3 -2.28 1.20 5.22
N GLU A 4 -3.38 0.50 5.08
CA GLU A 4 -4.55 0.68 5.93
C GLU A 4 -4.63 -0.46 6.93
N LEU A 5 -4.76 -0.16 8.21
CA LEU A 5 -4.75 -1.13 9.30
C LEU A 5 -6.07 -1.08 10.07
N GLN A 6 -6.50 -2.25 10.55
CA GLN A 6 -7.61 -2.37 11.48
C GLN A 6 -7.25 -1.69 12.82
N PRO A 7 -8.11 -0.81 13.37
CA PRO A 7 -7.86 -0.20 14.67
C PRO A 7 -7.90 -1.23 15.81
N PHE A 8 -8.71 -2.28 15.65
CA PHE A 8 -8.77 -3.37 16.61
C PHE A 8 -7.44 -4.15 16.62
N ALA A 9 -6.91 -4.38 17.82
CA ALA A 9 -5.65 -5.07 18.04
C ALA A 9 -4.44 -4.46 17.29
N LEU A 10 -4.48 -3.15 16.98
CA LEU A 10 -3.45 -2.45 16.20
C LEU A 10 -2.02 -2.70 16.69
N ALA A 11 -1.79 -2.74 18.00
CA ALA A 11 -0.47 -3.01 18.56
C ALA A 11 0.09 -4.38 18.11
N SER A 12 -0.75 -5.42 18.05
CA SER A 12 -0.35 -6.76 17.58
C SER A 12 -0.05 -6.76 16.08
N THR A 13 -0.81 -5.98 15.30
CA THR A 13 -0.55 -5.77 13.88
C THR A 13 0.82 -5.10 13.66
N LEU A 14 1.13 -4.07 14.45
CA LEU A 14 2.40 -3.33 14.36
C LEU A 14 3.62 -4.20 14.74
N GLU A 15 3.48 -5.11 15.70
CA GLU A 15 4.54 -6.09 16.02
C GLU A 15 4.89 -6.99 14.82
N ARG A 16 3.93 -7.26 13.93
CA ARG A 16 4.13 -8.05 12.70
C ARG A 16 4.65 -7.21 11.53
N LEU A 17 4.63 -5.88 11.68
CA LEU A 17 5.03 -4.90 10.67
C LEU A 17 6.15 -4.01 11.21
N PRO A 18 7.33 -4.58 11.53
CA PRO A 18 8.43 -3.83 12.11
C PRO A 18 8.82 -2.66 11.21
N GLY A 19 8.85 -1.46 11.79
CA GLY A 19 9.17 -0.22 11.08
C GLY A 19 7.97 0.51 10.47
N ALA A 20 6.75 -0.03 10.57
CA ALA A 20 5.56 0.72 10.19
C ALA A 20 5.38 1.95 11.10
N ALA A 21 5.24 3.12 10.49
CA ALA A 21 4.99 4.38 11.18
C ALA A 21 3.53 4.79 10.96
N LEU A 22 2.77 4.98 12.05
CA LEU A 22 1.40 5.49 11.96
C LEU A 22 1.41 6.94 11.45
N ARG A 23 0.45 7.28 10.60
CA ARG A 23 0.22 8.66 10.17
C ARG A 23 -0.66 9.39 11.18
N ASP A 24 -0.34 10.66 11.43
CA ASP A 24 -1.27 11.59 12.06
C ASP A 24 -2.29 12.05 11.01
N ALA A 25 -3.33 11.23 10.83
CA ALA A 25 -4.39 11.44 9.84
C ALA A 25 -5.74 10.99 10.43
N PRO A 26 -6.86 11.57 9.98
CA PRO A 26 -8.19 11.04 10.29
C PRO A 26 -8.31 9.58 9.84
N PRO A 27 -9.24 8.81 10.44
CA PRO A 27 -9.58 7.47 9.94
C PRO A 27 -9.96 7.50 8.45
N THR A 28 -9.70 6.40 7.76
CA THR A 28 -10.12 6.20 6.37
C THR A 28 -11.64 6.10 6.28
N ALA A 29 -12.17 6.05 5.04
CA ALA A 29 -13.61 5.86 4.81
C ALA A 29 -14.13 4.54 5.40
N ASP A 30 -13.28 3.51 5.43
CA ASP A 30 -13.59 2.20 6.02
C ASP A 30 -13.29 2.13 7.54
N GLY A 31 -12.90 3.26 8.14
CA GLY A 31 -12.61 3.38 9.57
C GLY A 31 -11.25 2.85 10.00
N GLY A 32 -10.37 2.53 9.04
CA GLY A 32 -9.00 2.11 9.28
C GLY A 32 -8.06 3.25 9.69
N VAL A 33 -6.87 2.88 10.18
CA VAL A 33 -5.77 3.82 10.45
C VAL A 33 -4.70 3.68 9.38
N LEU A 34 -4.09 4.79 8.98
CA LEU A 34 -3.04 4.79 7.97
C LEU A 34 -1.66 4.63 8.60
N ALA A 35 -0.80 3.85 7.94
CA ALA A 35 0.60 3.70 8.29
C ALA A 35 1.48 3.70 7.03
N ASP A 36 2.76 4.02 7.21
CA ASP A 36 3.79 3.87 6.20
C ASP A 36 4.81 2.82 6.63
N LEU A 37 4.95 1.76 5.83
CA LEU A 37 5.96 0.73 6.02
C LEU A 37 7.14 0.95 5.06
N PRO A 38 8.36 1.20 5.54
CA PRO A 38 9.57 1.12 4.74
C PRO A 38 9.78 -0.32 4.27
N VAL A 39 9.81 -0.55 2.96
CA VAL A 39 9.98 -1.89 2.38
C VAL A 39 10.72 -1.78 1.04
N ALA A 40 11.61 -2.72 0.75
CA ALA A 40 12.22 -2.87 -0.57
C ALA A 40 11.21 -3.49 -1.54
N LEU A 41 11.22 -3.05 -2.79
CA LEU A 41 10.27 -3.48 -3.83
C LEU A 41 10.94 -4.26 -4.96
N ASP A 42 11.92 -5.09 -4.62
CA ASP A 42 12.59 -5.98 -5.58
C ASP A 42 11.61 -7.01 -6.17
N ASP A 43 10.68 -7.50 -5.35
CA ASP A 43 9.52 -8.31 -5.77
C ASP A 43 8.22 -7.73 -5.17
N PRO A 44 7.54 -6.81 -5.89
CA PRO A 44 6.30 -6.21 -5.42
C PRO A 44 5.18 -7.25 -5.20
N ALA A 45 5.14 -8.34 -5.97
CA ALA A 45 4.09 -9.35 -5.83
C ALA A 45 4.26 -10.15 -4.53
N ALA A 46 5.50 -10.52 -4.18
CA ALA A 46 5.79 -11.17 -2.91
C ALA A 46 5.51 -10.23 -1.71
N VAL A 47 5.79 -8.93 -1.85
CA VAL A 47 5.47 -7.94 -0.81
C VAL A 47 3.96 -7.81 -0.63
N ALA A 48 3.19 -7.69 -1.72
CA ALA A 48 1.72 -7.63 -1.67
C ALA A 48 1.15 -8.88 -0.98
N ALA A 49 1.51 -10.08 -1.45
CA ALA A 49 1.01 -11.33 -0.88
C ALA A 49 1.32 -11.48 0.62
N ARG A 50 2.49 -11.02 1.08
CA ARG A 50 2.85 -11.02 2.51
C ARG A 50 1.96 -10.06 3.31
N LEU A 51 1.71 -8.86 2.78
CA LEU A 51 0.89 -7.84 3.44
C LEU A 51 -0.58 -8.26 3.49
N ASP A 52 -1.13 -8.81 2.39
CA ASP A 52 -2.48 -9.39 2.33
C ASP A 52 -2.67 -10.52 3.36
N ALA A 53 -1.63 -11.34 3.57
CA ALA A 53 -1.65 -12.42 4.54
C ALA A 53 -1.43 -11.96 6.00
N THR A 54 -1.13 -10.69 6.24
CA THR A 54 -0.83 -10.18 7.59
C THR A 54 -2.11 -9.78 8.33
N PRO A 55 -2.46 -10.45 9.45
CA PRO A 55 -3.67 -10.11 10.20
C PRO A 55 -3.66 -8.65 10.66
N GLY A 56 -4.79 -7.97 10.43
CA GLY A 56 -4.96 -6.57 10.78
C GLY A 56 -4.51 -5.58 9.71
N VAL A 57 -3.86 -6.02 8.64
CA VAL A 57 -3.78 -5.24 7.39
C VAL A 57 -5.12 -5.33 6.68
N VAL A 58 -5.69 -4.18 6.33
CA VAL A 58 -6.93 -4.08 5.54
C VAL A 58 -6.60 -4.02 4.07
N ASP A 59 -5.67 -3.13 3.71
CA ASP A 59 -5.22 -2.94 2.34
C ASP A 59 -3.81 -2.31 2.33
N HIS A 60 -3.20 -2.32 1.16
CA HIS A 60 -1.88 -1.75 0.90
C HIS A 60 -1.84 -1.00 -0.43
N GLY A 61 -0.95 -0.02 -0.55
CA GLY A 61 -0.82 0.80 -1.76
C GLY A 61 -0.25 0.11 -3.01
N LEU A 62 -0.03 -1.21 -3.01
CA LEU A 62 0.44 -1.95 -4.18
C LEU A 62 -0.72 -2.35 -5.09
N PHE A 63 -0.60 -2.00 -6.37
CA PHE A 63 -1.54 -2.41 -7.41
C PHE A 63 -0.85 -3.42 -8.32
N ALA A 64 -1.51 -4.55 -8.53
CA ALA A 64 -0.99 -5.59 -9.39
C ALA A 64 -0.84 -5.07 -10.84
N PRO A 65 0.23 -5.43 -11.56
CA PRO A 65 0.50 -4.79 -12.85
C PRO A 65 -0.54 -5.09 -13.95
N ASP A 66 -1.31 -6.17 -13.80
CA ASP A 66 -2.40 -6.62 -14.66
C ASP A 66 -3.71 -5.83 -14.46
N VAL A 67 -3.86 -5.10 -13.35
CA VAL A 67 -4.99 -4.18 -13.16
C VAL A 67 -4.80 -2.85 -13.88
N VAL A 68 -3.59 -2.55 -14.37
CA VAL A 68 -3.28 -1.34 -15.13
C VAL A 68 -3.33 -1.61 -16.63
N ARG A 69 -4.22 -0.90 -17.35
CA ARG A 69 -4.41 -1.07 -18.81
C ARG A 69 -3.55 -0.13 -19.65
N GLU A 70 -3.40 1.12 -19.21
CA GLU A 70 -2.66 2.15 -19.92
C GLU A 70 -2.05 3.12 -18.90
N LEU A 71 -0.79 3.49 -19.11
CA LEU A 71 -0.09 4.52 -18.36
C LEU A 71 0.03 5.75 -19.24
N LEU A 72 -0.49 6.88 -18.77
CA LEU A 72 -0.35 8.19 -19.41
C LEU A 72 0.72 8.97 -18.66
N VAL A 73 1.86 9.21 -19.31
CA VAL A 73 3.02 9.91 -18.71
C VAL A 73 3.17 11.27 -19.36
N ALA A 74 2.91 12.34 -18.59
CA ALA A 74 3.09 13.71 -19.08
C ALA A 74 4.57 14.10 -19.11
N HIS A 75 5.00 14.70 -20.21
CA HIS A 75 6.36 15.21 -20.44
C HIS A 75 6.27 16.64 -20.97
N GLY A 76 6.17 17.65 -20.11
CA GLY A 76 6.01 19.04 -20.56
C GLY A 76 4.71 19.23 -21.35
N ASP A 77 4.80 19.47 -22.65
CA ASP A 77 3.67 19.71 -23.56
C ASP A 77 3.14 18.46 -24.28
N ARG A 78 3.73 17.27 -24.03
CA ARG A 78 3.31 16.00 -24.64
C ARG A 78 2.89 14.97 -23.59
N VAL A 79 2.08 14.01 -24.00
CA VAL A 79 1.70 12.84 -23.19
C VAL A 79 2.17 11.58 -23.92
N GLU A 80 2.95 10.75 -23.22
CA GLU A 80 3.34 9.42 -23.67
C GLU A 80 2.32 8.40 -23.19
N HIS A 81 1.82 7.57 -24.10
CA HIS A 81 0.90 6.48 -23.80
C HIS A 81 1.68 5.16 -23.79
N ARG A 82 1.70 4.45 -22.65
CA ARG A 82 2.26 3.10 -22.55
C ARG A 82 1.16 2.10 -22.24
N ARG A 83 0.92 1.17 -23.16
CA ARG A 83 -0.03 0.06 -22.99
C ARG A 83 0.74 -1.21 -22.65
N ARG A 84 0.13 -2.07 -21.86
CA ARG A 84 0.63 -3.42 -21.54
C ARG A 84 0.06 -4.45 -22.49
#